data_AF-A0A4S9CAG2-F1
#
_entry.id   AF-A0A4S9CAG2-F1
#
_cell.length_a   1.000
_cell.length_b   1.000
_cell.length_c   1.000
_cell.angle_alpha   90.00
_cell.angle_beta   90.00
_cell.angle_gamma   90.00
#
_symmetry.space_group_name_H-M   'P 1'
#
loop_
_entity.id
_entity.type
_entity.pdbx_description
1 polymer ?
#
loop_
_entity_poly.entity_id
_entity_poly.type
_entity_poly.pdbx_seq_one_letter_code
_entity_poly.pdbx_strand_id
1 'polypeptide(L)'
;MHFSSLFVAASAFVTALAAPAAEPVTGNGMSSLVERSTPAGTGTNNGYYYSFWNAGGGSVTYNNKGAGEYSVSWQNCNNFVAGKGWATGSARNINFKGSYSPQGNSYLSVYGWSTNPLVEYYILESYGTYNPGSGLTHMGSVTTDGSVYDIYKGVRTQQPSIQGTATFNQYWSIRKNKRSSGTVTTANHFNAWAKLGMKLGQHNYQIVATEGYQSSGSADITVS
;
A
#
# COMPACT_ATOMS: atom_id res chain seq x y z
N MET A 1 18.57 -1.20 -98.91
CA MET A 1 19.84 -1.85 -99.28
C MET A 1 20.80 -1.69 -98.11
N HIS A 2 21.28 -2.82 -97.56
CA HIS A 2 22.48 -3.02 -96.70
C HIS A 2 22.58 -2.25 -95.36
N PHE A 3 23.14 -2.78 -94.26
CA PHE A 3 23.32 -4.12 -93.67
C PHE A 3 23.92 -3.87 -92.25
N SER A 4 23.82 -4.87 -91.36
CA SER A 4 24.70 -5.12 -90.20
C SER A 4 24.42 -4.36 -88.90
N SER A 5 24.53 -4.93 -87.69
CA SER A 5 24.63 -6.30 -87.15
C SER A 5 24.38 -6.18 -85.64
N LEU A 6 23.46 -6.97 -85.09
CA LEU A 6 23.69 -8.01 -84.07
C LEU A 6 24.29 -7.55 -82.72
N PHE A 7 23.54 -7.71 -81.62
CA PHE A 7 23.91 -8.55 -80.46
C PHE A 7 22.74 -8.61 -79.45
N VAL A 8 22.31 -9.84 -79.16
CA VAL A 8 21.40 -10.19 -78.05
C VAL A 8 22.27 -10.41 -76.81
N ALA A 9 21.92 -9.76 -75.70
CA ALA A 9 22.46 -10.06 -74.37
C ALA A 9 21.31 -10.48 -73.46
N ALA A 10 21.39 -11.72 -72.95
CA ALA A 10 20.49 -12.28 -71.97
C ALA A 10 20.89 -11.81 -70.56
N SER A 11 19.94 -11.27 -69.80
CA SER A 11 20.12 -10.96 -68.37
C SER A 11 19.39 -12.01 -67.53
N ALA A 12 20.15 -12.79 -66.77
CA ALA A 12 19.63 -13.72 -65.78
C ALA A 12 19.29 -12.96 -64.48
N PHE A 13 18.10 -13.21 -63.93
CA PHE A 13 17.70 -12.77 -62.60
C PHE A 13 18.37 -13.64 -61.54
N VAL A 14 19.07 -13.04 -60.58
CA VAL A 14 19.53 -13.70 -59.35
C VAL A 14 18.73 -13.15 -58.18
N THR A 15 17.99 -14.03 -57.50
CA THR A 15 17.31 -13.76 -56.24
C THR A 15 18.32 -13.87 -55.09
N ALA A 16 18.61 -12.78 -54.41
CA ALA A 16 19.41 -12.79 -53.19
C ALA A 16 18.50 -12.95 -51.96
N LEU A 17 18.62 -14.06 -51.23
CA LEU A 17 18.15 -14.17 -49.85
C LEU A 17 19.20 -13.52 -48.94
N ALA A 18 18.82 -12.45 -48.23
CA ALA A 18 19.62 -11.89 -47.15
C ALA A 18 19.26 -12.58 -45.82
N ALA A 19 20.23 -13.24 -45.20
CA ALA A 19 20.15 -13.68 -43.80
C ALA A 19 20.75 -12.59 -42.89
N PRO A 20 20.17 -12.29 -41.72
CA PRO A 20 20.74 -11.31 -40.80
C PRO A 20 22.03 -11.86 -40.17
N ALA A 21 23.10 -11.06 -40.24
CA ALA A 21 24.37 -11.33 -39.55
C ALA A 21 24.19 -11.10 -38.03
N ALA A 22 24.75 -12.01 -37.23
CA ALA A 22 24.82 -11.85 -35.77
C ALA A 22 26.02 -10.96 -35.41
N GLU A 23 25.77 -9.87 -34.70
CA GLU A 23 26.79 -9.01 -34.08
C GLU A 23 27.35 -9.68 -32.80
N PRO A 24 28.66 -9.56 -32.51
CA PRO A 24 29.23 -10.09 -31.28
C PRO A 24 28.97 -9.12 -30.12
N VAL A 25 28.15 -9.54 -29.15
CA VAL A 25 27.98 -8.80 -27.88
C VAL A 25 29.16 -9.08 -26.96
N THR A 26 30.04 -8.10 -26.82
CA THR A 26 31.08 -8.05 -25.78
C THR A 26 30.45 -7.73 -24.42
N GLY A 27 30.93 -8.39 -23.37
CA GLY A 27 30.25 -8.55 -22.09
C GLY A 27 30.22 -7.36 -21.12
N ASN A 28 29.60 -7.67 -19.97
CA ASN A 28 29.44 -6.90 -18.73
C ASN A 28 28.29 -5.90 -18.65
N GLY A 29 27.07 -6.39 -18.89
CA GLY A 29 25.85 -5.79 -18.37
C GLY A 29 25.11 -6.79 -17.51
N MET A 30 25.44 -6.88 -16.22
CA MET A 30 24.47 -7.38 -15.25
C MET A 30 23.31 -6.38 -15.31
N SER A 31 22.29 -6.69 -16.13
CA SER A 31 21.05 -5.95 -16.14
C SER A 31 20.57 -5.92 -14.69
N SER A 32 20.65 -4.77 -14.04
CA SER A 32 20.08 -4.62 -12.72
C SER A 32 18.61 -4.94 -12.87
N LEU A 33 18.19 -6.06 -12.27
CA LEU A 33 16.78 -6.39 -12.18
C LEU A 33 16.15 -5.25 -11.37
N VAL A 34 15.53 -4.29 -12.05
CA VAL A 34 14.73 -3.27 -11.39
C VAL A 34 13.62 -4.02 -10.67
N GLU A 35 13.64 -3.98 -9.34
CA GLU A 35 12.58 -4.58 -8.53
C GLU A 35 11.26 -3.96 -8.98
N ARG A 36 10.38 -4.78 -9.56
CA ARG A 36 9.08 -4.32 -10.04
C ARG A 36 8.18 -4.11 -8.82
N SER A 37 7.58 -2.93 -8.74
CA SER A 37 6.53 -2.62 -7.77
C SER A 37 5.51 -3.75 -7.72
N THR A 38 5.11 -4.15 -6.52
CA THR A 38 3.95 -5.02 -6.33
C THR A 38 2.70 -4.29 -6.86
N PRO A 39 1.91 -4.88 -7.77
CA PRO A 39 0.68 -4.27 -8.26
C PRO A 39 -0.35 -4.05 -7.14
N ALA A 40 -1.23 -3.06 -7.32
CA ALA A 40 -2.37 -2.87 -6.43
C ALA A 40 -3.24 -4.14 -6.40
N GLY A 41 -3.68 -4.51 -5.20
CA GLY A 41 -4.39 -5.75 -4.93
C GLY A 41 -4.07 -6.28 -3.54
N THR A 42 -4.48 -7.51 -3.31
CA THR A 42 -4.30 -8.22 -2.04
C THR A 42 -3.71 -9.59 -2.30
N GLY A 43 -3.10 -10.19 -1.28
CA GLY A 43 -2.54 -11.53 -1.41
C GLY A 43 -1.80 -11.95 -0.16
N THR A 44 -0.98 -12.99 -0.30
CA THR A 44 -0.07 -13.44 0.76
C THR A 44 1.37 -13.38 0.26
N ASN A 45 2.27 -12.88 1.09
CA ASN A 45 3.70 -12.85 0.82
C ASN A 45 4.45 -13.23 2.09
N ASN A 46 5.29 -14.26 2.01
CA ASN A 46 6.13 -14.73 3.13
C ASN A 46 5.36 -14.99 4.43
N GLY A 47 4.15 -15.54 4.32
CA GLY A 47 3.29 -15.87 5.46
C GLY A 47 2.42 -14.73 6.00
N TYR A 48 2.52 -13.52 5.42
CA TYR A 48 1.70 -12.37 5.80
C TYR A 48 0.70 -12.02 4.70
N TYR A 49 -0.52 -11.67 5.09
CA TYR A 49 -1.46 -11.02 4.19
C TYR A 49 -0.93 -9.62 3.86
N TYR A 50 -1.11 -9.18 2.62
CA TYR A 50 -0.88 -7.80 2.24
C TYR A 50 -2.12 -7.22 1.55
N SER A 51 -2.25 -5.90 1.67
CA SER A 51 -3.21 -5.10 0.91
C SER A 51 -2.50 -3.87 0.40
N PHE A 52 -2.68 -3.57 -0.88
CA PHE A 52 -2.27 -2.32 -1.50
C PHE A 52 -3.42 -1.79 -2.36
N TRP A 53 -4.04 -0.72 -1.89
CA TRP A 53 -5.04 0.03 -2.63
C TRP A 53 -4.48 1.41 -2.99
N ASN A 54 -4.74 1.87 -4.22
CA ASN A 54 -4.27 3.15 -4.72
C ASN A 54 -5.37 3.80 -5.59
N ALA A 55 -5.72 5.05 -5.29
CA ALA A 55 -6.67 5.86 -6.04
C ALA A 55 -6.09 6.46 -7.34
N GLY A 56 -4.83 6.16 -7.66
CA GLY A 56 -4.09 6.79 -8.75
C GLY A 56 -3.57 8.18 -8.35
N GLY A 57 -3.07 8.94 -9.33
CA GLY A 57 -2.47 10.26 -9.11
C GLY A 57 -1.07 10.19 -8.49
N GLY A 58 -0.14 10.95 -9.07
CA GLY A 58 1.27 10.88 -8.69
C GLY A 58 1.89 9.50 -8.92
N SER A 59 2.89 9.14 -8.12
CA SER A 59 3.48 7.81 -8.09
C SER A 59 3.42 7.20 -6.70
N VAL A 60 3.14 5.90 -6.63
CA VAL A 60 3.19 5.09 -5.41
C VAL A 60 3.85 3.76 -5.78
N THR A 61 4.99 3.47 -5.18
CA THR A 61 5.73 2.22 -5.37
C THR A 61 5.67 1.44 -4.08
N TYR A 62 4.96 0.31 -4.09
CA TYR A 62 4.81 -0.59 -2.95
C TYR A 62 5.56 -1.88 -3.23
N ASN A 63 6.39 -2.33 -2.28
CA ASN A 63 7.14 -3.57 -2.41
C ASN A 63 6.91 -4.46 -1.20
N ASN A 64 6.45 -5.68 -1.47
CA ASN A 64 6.49 -6.77 -0.50
C ASN A 64 7.93 -7.28 -0.35
N LYS A 65 8.45 -7.29 0.87
CA LYS A 65 9.79 -7.81 1.20
C LYS A 65 9.70 -9.10 2.02
N GLY A 66 10.83 -9.56 2.57
CA GLY A 66 10.91 -10.76 3.42
C GLY A 66 9.99 -10.70 4.64
N ALA A 67 9.45 -11.84 5.05
CA ALA A 67 8.56 -11.97 6.21
C ALA A 67 7.45 -10.89 6.24
N GLY A 68 7.29 -10.18 7.36
CA GLY A 68 6.29 -9.12 7.52
C GLY A 68 6.74 -7.74 7.04
N GLU A 69 7.87 -7.63 6.34
CA GLU A 69 8.40 -6.36 5.84
C GLU A 69 7.72 -5.92 4.54
N TYR A 70 7.39 -4.63 4.46
CA TYR A 70 7.04 -3.95 3.23
C TYR A 70 7.72 -2.58 3.17
N SER A 71 7.93 -2.06 1.96
CA SER A 71 8.28 -0.67 1.77
C SER A 71 7.27 0.02 0.85
N VAL A 72 7.08 1.31 1.07
CA VAL A 72 6.33 2.17 0.16
C VAL A 72 7.03 3.51 0.01
N SER A 73 7.20 3.96 -1.23
CA SER A 73 7.61 5.32 -1.56
C SER A 73 6.53 5.96 -2.42
N TRP A 74 6.23 7.23 -2.16
CA TRP A 74 5.21 7.94 -2.89
C TRP A 74 5.59 9.39 -3.16
N GLN A 75 5.13 9.91 -4.28
CA GLN A 75 5.34 11.29 -4.70
C GLN A 75 4.03 11.85 -5.24
N ASN A 76 3.56 12.95 -4.63
CA ASN A 76 2.34 13.67 -5.00
C ASN A 76 1.14 12.74 -5.20
N CYS A 77 0.98 11.75 -4.33
CA CYS A 77 -0.09 10.75 -4.46
C CYS A 77 -1.47 11.40 -4.27
N ASN A 78 -2.52 10.85 -4.87
CA ASN A 78 -3.89 11.24 -4.49
C ASN A 78 -4.25 10.63 -3.14
N ASN A 79 -4.45 9.31 -3.10
CA ASN A 79 -4.67 8.53 -1.89
C ASN A 79 -4.20 7.08 -2.11
N PHE A 80 -3.58 6.46 -1.11
CA PHE A 80 -3.30 5.03 -1.11
C PHE A 80 -3.30 4.48 0.32
N VAL A 81 -3.56 3.20 0.47
CA VAL A 81 -3.37 2.45 1.72
C VAL A 81 -2.62 1.17 1.41
N ALA A 82 -1.47 0.96 2.04
CA ALA A 82 -0.62 -0.19 1.77
C ALA A 82 -0.01 -0.76 3.05
N GLY A 83 0.04 -2.09 3.18
CA GLY A 83 0.67 -2.72 4.34
C GLY A 83 0.51 -4.23 4.43
N LYS A 84 1.05 -4.80 5.51
CA LYS A 84 1.07 -6.25 5.81
C LYS A 84 0.44 -6.58 7.16
N GLY A 85 -0.04 -7.81 7.30
CA GLY A 85 -0.64 -8.36 8.51
C GLY A 85 -1.36 -9.67 8.23
N TRP A 86 -2.67 -9.71 8.51
CA TRP A 86 -3.48 -10.91 8.48
C TRP A 86 -4.79 -10.73 7.70
N ALA A 87 -5.17 -11.76 6.95
CA ALA A 87 -6.40 -11.78 6.14
C ALA A 87 -7.67 -11.77 7.01
N THR A 88 -7.56 -12.22 8.26
CA THR A 88 -8.60 -12.10 9.28
C THR A 88 -7.98 -11.53 10.54
N GLY A 89 -8.46 -10.36 10.94
CA GLY A 89 -8.09 -9.67 12.15
C GLY A 89 -8.59 -10.39 13.39
N SER A 90 -7.98 -10.05 14.52
CA SER A 90 -8.46 -10.44 15.84
C SER A 90 -7.92 -9.45 16.87
N ALA A 91 -8.38 -9.60 18.10
CA ALA A 91 -7.59 -9.15 19.24
C ALA A 91 -6.24 -9.89 19.20
N ARG A 92 -5.14 -9.15 19.07
CA ARG A 92 -3.76 -9.68 19.07
C ARG A 92 -2.77 -8.58 19.43
N ASN A 93 -1.57 -8.99 19.83
CA ASN A 93 -0.46 -8.08 20.00
C ASN A 93 0.27 -8.01 18.67
N ILE A 94 0.32 -6.81 18.07
CA ILE A 94 1.00 -6.58 16.79
C ILE A 94 2.30 -5.85 17.10
N ASN A 95 3.43 -6.46 16.81
CA ASN A 95 4.70 -5.75 16.85
C ASN A 95 4.98 -5.17 15.48
N PHE A 96 5.47 -3.93 15.47
CA PHE A 96 5.95 -3.29 14.27
C PHE A 96 7.21 -2.49 14.55
N LYS A 97 8.03 -2.31 13.54
CA LYS A 97 9.20 -1.42 13.59
C LYS A 97 9.56 -0.96 12.20
N GLY A 98 10.17 0.22 12.11
CA GLY A 98 10.68 0.71 10.85
C GLY A 98 10.85 2.21 10.78
N SER A 99 11.09 2.68 9.57
CA SER A 99 11.17 4.10 9.23
C SER A 99 9.85 4.58 8.65
N TYR A 100 9.49 5.83 8.97
CA TYR A 100 8.29 6.49 8.49
C TYR A 100 8.59 7.97 8.35
N SER A 101 8.68 8.43 7.10
CA SER A 101 9.17 9.77 6.75
C SER A 101 8.20 10.47 5.78
N PRO A 102 6.99 10.82 6.25
CA PRO A 102 6.00 11.51 5.42
C PRO A 102 6.38 12.97 5.18
N GLN A 103 6.06 13.48 4.00
CA GLN A 103 6.08 14.89 3.63
C GLN A 103 4.66 15.33 3.25
N GLY A 104 3.90 15.75 4.27
CA GLY A 104 2.49 16.12 4.14
C GLY A 104 1.56 15.18 4.91
N ASN A 105 0.34 15.01 4.42
CA ASN A 105 -0.66 14.18 5.09
C ASN A 105 -0.42 12.69 4.82
N SER A 106 -0.23 11.92 5.88
CA SER A 106 0.02 10.48 5.83
C SER A 106 -0.17 9.90 7.24
N TYR A 107 -0.51 8.61 7.30
CA TYR A 107 -0.76 7.85 8.52
C TYR A 107 0.06 6.56 8.57
N LEU A 108 0.54 6.22 9.77
CA LEU A 108 1.07 4.90 10.11
C LEU A 108 0.20 4.32 11.23
N SER A 109 -0.49 3.22 10.95
CA SER A 109 -1.51 2.69 11.86
C SER A 109 -1.61 1.17 11.81
N VAL A 110 -2.09 0.57 12.90
CA VAL A 110 -2.83 -0.70 12.76
C VAL A 110 -4.19 -0.35 12.18
N TYR A 111 -4.49 -0.91 11.02
CA TYR A 111 -5.65 -0.60 10.20
C TYR A 111 -6.42 -1.87 9.86
N GLY A 112 -7.74 -1.79 9.81
CA GLY A 112 -8.53 -2.90 9.32
C GLY A 112 -10.01 -2.60 9.26
N TRP A 113 -10.76 -3.67 8.95
CA TRP A 113 -12.20 -3.60 8.78
C TRP A 113 -12.93 -4.63 9.64
N SER A 114 -14.18 -4.35 9.96
CA SER A 114 -15.16 -5.34 10.36
C SER A 114 -16.38 -5.29 9.45
N THR A 115 -17.15 -6.37 9.40
CA THR A 115 -18.44 -6.46 8.71
C THR A 115 -19.54 -6.83 9.69
N ASN A 116 -20.78 -6.40 9.41
CA ASN A 116 -21.95 -6.61 10.27
C ASN A 116 -21.71 -6.23 11.77
N PRO A 117 -21.49 -4.93 12.09
CA PRO A 117 -21.55 -3.76 11.20
C PRO A 117 -20.26 -3.52 10.37
N LEU A 118 -20.42 -2.84 9.23
CA LEU A 118 -19.30 -2.34 8.44
C LEU A 118 -18.62 -1.19 9.19
N VAL A 119 -17.37 -1.42 9.58
CA VAL A 119 -16.55 -0.43 10.29
C VAL A 119 -15.14 -0.47 9.72
N GLU A 120 -14.60 0.70 9.44
CA GLU A 120 -13.17 0.90 9.19
C GLU A 120 -12.53 1.40 10.47
N TYR A 121 -11.38 0.86 10.88
CA TYR A 121 -10.75 1.27 12.12
C TYR A 121 -9.25 1.52 11.98
N TYR A 122 -8.79 2.46 12.80
CA TYR A 122 -7.41 2.92 12.87
C TYR A 122 -6.95 2.97 14.33
N ILE A 123 -5.81 2.35 14.62
CA ILE A 123 -5.00 2.63 15.81
C ILE A 123 -3.75 3.34 15.29
N LEU A 124 -3.80 4.66 15.32
CA LEU A 124 -2.85 5.57 14.67
C LEU A 124 -1.63 5.79 15.56
N GLU A 125 -0.49 5.27 15.13
CA GLU A 125 0.78 5.28 15.87
C GLU A 125 1.63 6.50 15.53
N SER A 126 1.55 6.99 14.29
CA SER A 126 2.17 8.23 13.85
C SER A 126 1.42 8.81 12.64
N TYR A 127 1.58 10.10 12.42
CA TYR A 127 1.01 10.81 11.27
C TYR A 127 1.91 11.98 10.88
N GLY A 128 1.75 12.43 9.64
CA GLY A 128 2.45 13.59 9.10
C GLY A 128 1.89 14.92 9.62
N THR A 129 1.51 15.81 8.70
CA THR A 129 1.12 17.19 9.01
C THR A 129 -0.32 17.35 9.50
N TYR A 130 -1.18 16.34 9.31
CA TYR A 130 -2.60 16.42 9.62
C TYR A 130 -3.01 15.36 10.65
N ASN A 131 -3.66 15.81 11.73
CA ASN A 131 -4.26 14.93 12.72
C ASN A 131 -5.74 14.68 12.33
N PRO A 132 -6.14 13.43 12.01
CA PRO A 132 -7.50 13.15 11.56
C PRO A 132 -8.57 13.44 12.62
N GLY A 133 -8.20 13.51 13.91
CA GLY A 133 -9.11 13.83 15.01
C GLY A 133 -9.82 15.18 14.87
N SER A 134 -9.26 16.14 14.12
CA SER A 134 -9.89 17.47 13.94
C SER A 134 -11.19 17.43 13.16
N GLY A 135 -11.44 16.38 12.37
CA GLY A 135 -12.65 16.19 11.58
C GLY A 135 -13.64 15.18 12.17
N LEU A 136 -13.41 14.71 13.40
CA LEU A 136 -14.13 13.59 13.99
C LEU A 136 -14.74 13.95 15.35
N THR A 137 -15.72 13.17 15.81
CA THR A 137 -16.30 13.32 17.14
C THR A 137 -15.39 12.65 18.17
N HIS A 138 -14.89 13.42 19.14
CA HIS A 138 -14.13 12.87 20.27
C HIS A 138 -15.06 12.09 21.22
N MET A 139 -14.66 10.87 21.55
CA MET A 139 -15.47 9.91 22.33
C MET A 139 -14.90 9.65 23.73
N GLY A 140 -13.60 9.84 23.92
CA GLY A 140 -12.90 9.52 25.17
C GLY A 140 -11.43 9.21 24.91
N SER A 141 -10.78 8.52 25.83
CA SER A 141 -9.39 8.12 25.66
C SER A 141 -9.10 6.76 26.31
N VAL A 142 -7.98 6.15 25.92
CA VAL A 142 -7.44 4.94 26.54
C VAL A 142 -5.94 5.09 26.74
N THR A 143 -5.43 4.69 27.90
CA THR A 143 -3.98 4.64 28.14
C THR A 143 -3.51 3.19 28.00
N THR A 144 -2.63 2.95 27.05
CA THR A 144 -2.09 1.61 26.78
C THR A 144 -0.77 1.70 26.03
N ASP A 145 0.04 0.65 26.08
CA ASP A 145 1.31 0.54 25.36
C ASP A 145 2.20 1.81 25.49
N GLY A 146 2.23 2.39 26.69
CA GLY A 146 3.06 3.56 27.04
C GLY A 146 2.58 4.93 26.52
N SER A 147 1.35 5.08 26.04
CA SER A 147 0.80 6.40 25.71
C SER A 147 -0.71 6.48 25.92
N VAL A 148 -1.21 7.71 25.95
CA VAL A 148 -2.64 8.00 25.83
C VAL A 148 -2.99 7.99 24.35
N TYR A 149 -4.12 7.37 24.04
CA TYR A 149 -4.78 7.45 22.75
C TYR A 149 -6.11 8.18 22.92
N ASP A 150 -6.31 9.27 22.19
CA ASP A 150 -7.63 9.90 22.10
C ASP A 150 -8.48 9.08 21.12
N ILE A 151 -9.73 8.80 21.51
CA ILE A 151 -10.66 7.96 20.75
C ILE A 151 -11.66 8.85 20.03
N TYR A 152 -11.85 8.60 18.73
CA TYR A 152 -12.78 9.34 17.89
C TYR A 152 -13.69 8.42 17.08
N LYS A 153 -14.85 8.96 16.72
CA LYS A 153 -15.80 8.33 15.81
C LYS A 153 -16.12 9.28 14.65
N GLY A 154 -16.16 8.74 13.45
CA GLY A 154 -16.66 9.44 12.25
C GLY A 154 -17.67 8.59 11.49
N VAL A 155 -18.38 9.21 10.57
CA VAL A 155 -19.24 8.53 9.58
C VAL A 155 -18.72 8.89 8.19
N ARG A 156 -18.49 7.87 7.38
CA ARG A 156 -18.15 8.01 5.96
C ARG A 156 -19.42 7.74 5.16
N THR A 157 -19.93 8.75 4.46
CA THR A 157 -21.18 8.66 3.68
C THR A 157 -20.88 8.44 2.20
N GLN A 158 -21.40 7.35 1.63
CA GLN A 158 -21.22 6.96 0.22
C GLN A 158 -19.74 6.96 -0.22
N GLN A 159 -18.88 6.33 0.58
CA GLN A 159 -17.44 6.25 0.35
C GLN A 159 -17.01 4.84 -0.08
N PRO A 160 -15.86 4.70 -0.76
CA PRO A 160 -15.28 3.39 -1.05
C PRO A 160 -15.05 2.56 0.23
N SER A 161 -15.29 1.26 0.14
CA SER A 161 -15.07 0.30 1.23
C SER A 161 -14.75 -1.09 0.68
N ILE A 162 -14.47 -2.04 1.58
CA ILE A 162 -14.31 -3.47 1.25
C ILE A 162 -15.60 -4.13 0.72
N GLN A 163 -16.73 -3.44 0.76
CA GLN A 163 -18.03 -3.88 0.22
C GLN A 163 -18.51 -2.98 -0.93
N GLY A 164 -17.61 -2.24 -1.58
CA GLY A 164 -17.95 -1.22 -2.58
C GLY A 164 -18.34 0.11 -1.95
N THR A 165 -19.09 0.95 -2.66
CA THR A 165 -19.57 2.23 -2.13
C THR A 165 -20.59 1.99 -1.03
N ALA A 166 -20.31 2.47 0.18
CA ALA A 166 -21.17 2.26 1.35
C ALA A 166 -21.15 3.47 2.30
N THR A 167 -22.07 3.45 3.26
CA THR A 167 -22.03 4.35 4.42
C THR A 167 -21.66 3.54 5.66
N PHE A 168 -20.59 3.94 6.34
CA PHE A 168 -20.01 3.17 7.45
C PHE A 168 -19.39 4.06 8.52
N ASN A 169 -19.19 3.50 9.71
CA ASN A 169 -18.49 4.20 10.78
C ASN A 169 -16.97 4.03 10.61
N GLN A 170 -16.24 5.07 11.02
CA GLN A 170 -14.81 5.02 11.23
C GLN A 170 -14.49 5.15 12.72
N TYR A 171 -13.68 4.24 13.26
CA TYR A 171 -13.20 4.29 14.64
C TYR A 171 -11.70 4.58 14.67
N TRP A 172 -11.31 5.51 15.54
CA TRP A 172 -9.93 5.94 15.64
C TRP A 172 -9.45 5.89 17.09
N SER A 173 -8.26 5.36 17.31
CA SER A 173 -7.43 5.63 18.48
C SER A 173 -6.19 6.37 18.01
N ILE A 174 -5.99 7.61 18.44
CA ILE A 174 -4.90 8.48 17.99
C ILE A 174 -3.88 8.64 19.10
N ARG A 175 -2.68 8.07 18.90
CA ARG A 175 -1.60 8.12 19.89
C ARG A 175 -1.10 9.54 20.09
N LYS A 176 -1.01 10.01 21.34
CA LYS A 176 -0.43 11.33 21.65
C LYS A 176 1.07 11.39 21.37
N ASN A 177 1.79 10.36 21.82
CA ASN A 177 3.24 10.26 21.62
C ASN A 177 3.54 9.44 20.37
N LYS A 178 3.70 10.12 19.23
CA LYS A 178 3.98 9.49 17.92
C LYS A 178 5.19 8.56 18.00
N ARG A 179 5.11 7.39 17.34
CA ARG A 179 6.22 6.44 17.20
C ARG A 179 6.13 5.63 15.91
N SER A 180 7.26 5.08 15.47
CA SER A 180 7.34 4.17 14.31
C SER A 180 7.78 2.74 14.67
N SER A 181 7.77 2.41 15.95
CA SER A 181 8.04 1.05 16.43
C SER A 181 7.38 0.78 17.78
N GLY A 182 7.11 -0.50 18.07
CA GLY A 182 6.58 -0.98 19.34
C GLY A 182 5.51 -2.05 19.15
N THR A 183 4.82 -2.36 20.24
CA THR A 183 3.69 -3.28 20.27
C THR A 183 2.38 -2.51 20.37
N VAL A 184 1.39 -2.90 19.59
CA VAL A 184 0.00 -2.46 19.71
C VAL A 184 -0.83 -3.63 20.22
N THR A 185 -1.36 -3.51 21.43
CA THR A 185 -2.24 -4.49 22.04
C THR A 185 -3.68 -4.22 21.61
N THR A 186 -4.09 -4.73 20.43
CA THR A 186 -5.36 -4.31 19.79
C THR A 186 -6.60 -4.59 20.64
N ALA A 187 -6.55 -5.61 21.49
CA ALA A 187 -7.60 -5.91 22.47
C ALA A 187 -7.95 -4.70 23.36
N ASN A 188 -6.96 -3.92 23.79
CA ASN A 188 -7.16 -2.76 24.66
C ASN A 188 -7.98 -1.68 23.95
N HIS A 189 -7.69 -1.44 22.67
CA HIS A 189 -8.42 -0.49 21.84
C HIS A 189 -9.84 -0.96 21.57
N PHE A 190 -10.02 -2.21 21.15
CA PHE A 190 -11.34 -2.76 20.85
C PHE A 190 -12.25 -2.77 22.08
N ASN A 191 -11.70 -3.12 23.25
CA ASN A 191 -12.42 -3.07 24.51
C ASN A 191 -12.78 -1.62 24.93
N ALA A 192 -11.88 -0.67 24.72
CA ALA A 192 -12.15 0.74 25.00
C ALA A 192 -13.26 1.30 24.09
N TRP A 193 -13.21 0.99 22.80
CA TRP A 193 -14.26 1.36 21.85
C TRP A 193 -15.61 0.75 22.23
N ALA A 194 -15.64 -0.54 22.56
CA ALA A 194 -16.87 -1.22 22.98
C ALA A 194 -17.50 -0.58 24.23
N LYS A 195 -16.70 -0.16 25.22
CA LYS A 195 -17.18 0.58 26.41
C LYS A 195 -17.79 1.94 26.08
N LEU A 196 -17.37 2.55 24.97
CA LEU A 196 -17.90 3.82 24.45
C LEU A 196 -19.06 3.60 23.46
N GLY A 197 -19.62 2.39 23.36
CA GLY A 197 -20.70 2.06 22.45
C GLY A 197 -20.28 1.90 20.98
N MET A 198 -18.98 1.78 20.72
CA MET A 198 -18.39 1.64 19.39
C MET A 198 -17.98 0.18 19.16
N LYS A 199 -18.96 -0.70 18.91
CA LYS A 199 -18.71 -2.14 18.75
C LYS A 199 -18.26 -2.45 17.32
N LEU A 200 -17.19 -3.24 17.21
CA LEU A 200 -16.82 -3.87 15.94
C LEU A 200 -17.76 -5.04 15.63
N GLY A 201 -17.90 -5.32 14.34
CA GLY A 201 -18.54 -6.55 13.85
C GLY A 201 -17.54 -7.70 13.73
N GLN A 202 -17.78 -8.60 12.78
CA GLN A 202 -16.86 -9.67 12.45
C GLN A 202 -15.62 -9.13 11.74
N HIS A 203 -14.43 -9.49 12.22
CA HIS A 203 -13.19 -9.00 11.64
C HIS A 203 -13.02 -9.44 10.17
N ASN A 204 -12.63 -8.49 9.33
CA ASN A 204 -12.03 -8.75 8.02
C ASN A 204 -10.50 -8.59 8.14
N TYR A 205 -9.77 -8.14 7.12
CA TYR A 205 -8.32 -8.01 7.22
C TYR A 205 -7.88 -6.99 8.29
N GLN A 206 -6.66 -7.18 8.78
CA GLN A 206 -5.98 -6.31 9.74
C GLN A 206 -4.50 -6.24 9.41
N ILE A 207 -3.98 -5.04 9.15
CA ILE A 207 -2.61 -4.80 8.72
C ILE A 207 -1.98 -3.66 9.51
N VAL A 208 -0.66 -3.59 9.55
CA VAL A 208 0.03 -2.32 9.81
C VAL A 208 0.14 -1.62 8.46
N ALA A 209 -0.53 -0.48 8.33
CA ALA A 209 -0.68 0.26 7.09
C ALA A 209 0.07 1.59 7.13
N THR A 210 0.66 1.92 5.99
CA THR A 210 1.01 3.27 5.60
C THR A 210 -0.06 3.78 4.64
N GLU A 211 -0.63 4.93 4.96
CA GLU A 211 -1.57 5.66 4.11
C GLU A 211 -1.00 7.02 3.76
N GLY A 212 -1.11 7.44 2.50
CA GLY A 212 -0.71 8.77 2.07
C GLY A 212 -1.85 9.45 1.35
N TYR A 213 -2.09 10.73 1.66
CA TYR A 213 -3.15 11.54 1.05
C TYR A 213 -2.58 12.88 0.59
N GLN A 214 -2.65 13.18 -0.70
CA GLN A 214 -2.18 14.45 -1.28
C GLN A 214 -0.78 14.84 -0.80
N SER A 215 0.15 13.88 -0.79
CA SER A 215 1.45 14.03 -0.14
C SER A 215 2.55 13.26 -0.85
N SER A 216 3.77 13.35 -0.30
CA SER A 216 4.94 12.56 -0.70
C SER A 216 5.58 11.94 0.53
N GLY A 217 6.48 10.97 0.36
CA GLY A 217 7.22 10.39 1.47
C GLY A 217 7.66 8.96 1.22
N SER A 218 8.16 8.34 2.29
CA SER A 218 8.52 6.92 2.29
C SER A 218 8.28 6.27 3.66
N ALA A 219 8.08 4.95 3.63
CA ALA A 219 8.02 4.11 4.81
C ALA A 219 8.62 2.74 4.51
N ASP A 220 9.26 2.16 5.52
CA ASP A 220 9.80 0.80 5.49
C ASP A 220 9.46 0.16 6.83
N ILE A 221 8.52 -0.78 6.84
CA ILE A 221 7.86 -1.27 8.05
C ILE A 221 7.90 -2.80 8.06
N THR A 222 8.37 -3.35 9.17
CA THR A 222 8.31 -4.79 9.48
C THR A 222 7.23 -5.06 10.50
N VAL A 223 6.35 -6.03 10.20
CA VAL A 223 5.28 -6.53 11.09
C VAL A 223 5.63 -7.91 11.63
N SER A 224 5.29 -8.20 12.89
CA SER A 224 5.44 -9.54 13.51
C SER A 224 4.49 -9.79 14.67
#